data_AF-A0A8C5ZAE2-F1
#
_entry.id   AF-A0A8C5ZAE2-F1
#
_cell.length_a   1.000
_cell.length_b   1.000
_cell.length_c   1.000
_cell.angle_alpha   90.00
_cell.angle_beta   90.00
_cell.angle_gamma   90.00
#
_symmetry.space_group_name_H-M   'P 1'
#
loop_
_entity.id
_entity.type
_entity.pdbx_description
1 polymer ?
#
loop_
_entity_poly.entity_id
_entity_poly.type
_entity_poly.pdbx_seq_one_letter_code
_entity_poly.pdbx_strand_id
1 'polypeptide(L)'
;MVMVKGVDKLALPPGSVISYPLENRVYMVGKANSVFEDLSVTLRQLRSRLFQENSVLNSLPLNSLSRNNEVDLLFLSELQVLHDISSLVNRAEGWEGKEGAWGN
;
A
#
# COMPACT_ATOMS: atom_id res chain seq x y z
N MET A 1 -22.02 -60.85 4.45
CA MET A 1 -20.93 -60.27 5.27
C MET A 1 -20.02 -59.50 4.32
N VAL A 2 -20.24 -58.18 4.17
CA VAL A 2 -19.43 -57.34 3.27
C VAL A 2 -18.43 -56.58 4.13
N MET A 3 -17.16 -56.89 3.97
CA MET A 3 -16.07 -56.17 4.62
C MET A 3 -15.88 -54.85 3.88
N VAL A 4 -16.46 -53.76 4.40
CA VAL A 4 -16.11 -52.41 3.97
C VAL A 4 -14.68 -52.15 4.44
N LYS A 5 -13.75 -52.22 3.48
CA LYS A 5 -12.32 -51.99 3.66
C LYS A 5 -12.12 -50.60 4.25
N GLY A 6 -11.27 -50.55 5.27
CA GLY A 6 -11.07 -49.40 6.14
C GLY A 6 -10.80 -48.10 5.40
N VAL A 7 -11.11 -47.02 6.11
CA VAL A 7 -10.49 -45.70 5.95
C VAL A 7 -9.01 -45.82 6.38
N ASP A 8 -8.32 -46.77 5.77
CA ASP A 8 -6.91 -47.04 5.97
C ASP A 8 -6.16 -45.92 5.28
N LYS A 9 -5.72 -44.99 6.13
CA LYS A 9 -4.65 -44.05 5.86
C LYS A 9 -4.90 -43.14 4.66
N LEU A 10 -5.23 -41.90 4.99
CA LEU A 10 -4.73 -40.72 4.29
C LEU A 10 -3.20 -40.77 4.27
N ALA A 11 -2.60 -41.70 3.53
CA ALA A 11 -1.20 -41.68 3.21
C ALA A 11 -1.04 -40.59 2.15
N LEU A 12 -0.81 -39.38 2.65
CA LEU A 12 -0.33 -38.29 1.81
C LEU A 12 0.96 -38.78 1.13
N PRO A 13 1.14 -38.51 -0.18
CA PRO A 13 2.38 -38.83 -0.86
C PRO A 13 3.56 -38.25 -0.04
N PRO A 14 4.64 -39.01 0.21
CA PRO A 14 5.86 -38.44 0.77
C PRO A 14 6.35 -37.36 -0.20
N GLY A 15 6.18 -36.08 0.18
CA GLY A 15 6.45 -34.92 -0.69
C GLY A 15 5.23 -34.07 -1.04
N SER A 16 4.02 -34.46 -0.65
CA SER A 16 2.85 -33.57 -0.71
C SER A 16 2.90 -32.61 0.46
N VAL A 17 3.59 -31.48 0.25
CA VAL A 17 3.37 -30.27 1.03
C VAL A 17 1.92 -29.89 0.79
N ILE A 18 1.02 -30.29 1.69
CA ILE A 18 -0.25 -29.60 1.85
C ILE A 18 0.17 -28.20 2.27
N SER A 19 0.25 -27.26 1.31
CA SER A 19 0.52 -25.88 1.68
C SER A 19 -0.66 -25.40 2.51
N TYR A 20 -0.41 -25.16 3.78
CA TYR A 20 -1.42 -24.84 4.75
C TYR A 20 -1.99 -23.45 4.43
N PRO A 21 -3.26 -23.16 4.80
CA PRO A 21 -3.83 -21.81 4.69
C PRO A 21 -2.93 -20.70 5.26
N LEU A 22 -2.03 -21.05 6.19
CA LEU A 22 -1.05 -20.15 6.79
C LEU A 22 0.03 -19.67 5.80
N GLU A 23 0.57 -20.56 4.96
CA GLU A 23 1.59 -20.20 3.96
C GLU A 23 0.98 -19.33 2.86
N ASN A 24 -0.26 -19.61 2.44
CA ASN A 24 -0.98 -18.74 1.53
C ASN A 24 -1.23 -17.35 2.15
N ARG A 25 -1.55 -17.27 3.46
CA ARG A 25 -1.69 -15.98 4.14
C ARG A 25 -0.37 -15.22 4.24
N VAL A 26 0.73 -15.88 4.62
CA VAL A 26 2.06 -15.25 4.70
C VAL A 26 2.52 -14.76 3.33
N TYR A 27 2.28 -15.56 2.27
CA TYR A 27 2.56 -15.15 0.90
C TYR A 27 1.73 -13.93 0.49
N MET A 28 0.42 -13.93 0.76
CA MET A 28 -0.45 -12.79 0.45
C MET A 28 -0.08 -11.54 1.25
N VAL A 29 0.29 -11.68 2.52
CA VAL A 29 0.79 -10.58 3.36
C VAL A 29 2.12 -10.05 2.82
N GLY A 30 3.07 -10.93 2.46
CA GLY A 30 4.33 -10.53 1.86
C GLY A 30 4.15 -9.82 0.51
N LYS A 31 3.23 -10.31 -0.33
CA LYS A 31 2.86 -9.65 -1.58
C LYS A 31 2.22 -8.29 -1.33
N ALA A 32 1.32 -8.16 -0.37
CA ALA A 32 0.72 -6.88 -0.02
C ALA A 32 1.79 -5.89 0.48
N ASN A 33 2.69 -6.32 1.37
CA ASN A 33 3.77 -5.50 1.89
C ASN A 33 4.68 -4.98 0.78
N SER A 34 5.09 -5.84 -0.17
CA SER A 34 5.87 -5.39 -1.33
C SER A 34 5.16 -4.33 -2.17
N VAL A 35 3.84 -4.45 -2.35
CA VAL A 35 3.04 -3.47 -3.08
C VAL A 35 2.93 -2.16 -2.30
N PHE A 36 2.82 -2.21 -0.97
CA PHE A 36 2.82 -1.02 -0.12
C PHE A 36 4.17 -0.32 -0.11
N GLU A 37 5.29 -1.06 -0.09
CA GLU A 37 6.64 -0.51 -0.21
C GLU A 37 6.82 0.20 -1.55
N ASP A 38 6.52 -0.46 -2.67
CA ASP A 38 6.62 0.13 -4.02
C ASP A 38 5.73 1.37 -4.18
N LEU A 39 4.52 1.32 -3.63
CA LEU A 39 3.60 2.44 -3.60
C LEU A 39 4.16 3.60 -2.78
N SER A 40 4.70 3.33 -1.59
CA SER A 40 5.29 4.36 -0.72
C SER A 40 6.48 5.06 -1.39
N VAL A 41 7.34 4.30 -2.10
CA VAL A 41 8.45 4.85 -2.89
C VAL A 41 7.93 5.71 -4.03
N THR A 42 6.94 5.22 -4.77
CA THR A 42 6.31 5.96 -5.88
C THR A 42 5.70 7.27 -5.40
N LEU A 43 4.98 7.24 -4.28
CA LEU A 43 4.38 8.42 -3.67
C LEU A 43 5.43 9.41 -3.14
N ARG A 44 6.52 8.93 -2.55
CA ARG A 44 7.65 9.77 -2.13
C ARG A 44 8.28 10.48 -3.33
N GLN A 45 8.50 9.77 -4.43
CA GLN A 45 9.02 10.36 -5.66
C GLN A 45 8.04 11.37 -6.27
N LEU A 46 6.74 11.07 -6.26
CA LEU A 46 5.71 11.98 -6.72
C LEU A 46 5.68 13.26 -5.86
N ARG A 47 5.71 13.13 -4.54
CA ARG A 47 5.82 14.26 -3.60
C ARG A 47 7.04 15.12 -3.93
N SER A 48 8.22 14.50 -4.06
CA SER A 48 9.44 15.24 -4.37
C SER A 48 9.31 16.03 -5.67
N ARG A 49 8.68 15.47 -6.71
CA ARG A 49 8.42 16.20 -7.97
C ARG A 49 7.38 17.32 -7.81
N LEU A 50 6.29 17.07 -7.07
CA LEU A 50 5.19 18.03 -6.89
C LEU A 50 5.54 19.19 -5.95
N PHE A 51 6.47 19.02 -5.01
CA PHE A 51 6.84 20.04 -4.01
C PHE A 51 8.28 20.54 -4.15
N GLN A 52 8.96 20.19 -5.24
CA GLN A 52 10.24 20.81 -5.61
C GLN A 52 10.06 22.31 -5.87
N GLU A 53 11.11 23.10 -5.65
CA GLU A 53 11.10 24.56 -5.80
C GLU A 53 10.64 25.02 -7.20
N ASN A 54 10.92 24.22 -8.23
CA ASN A 54 10.51 24.48 -9.62
C ASN A 54 9.19 23.80 -10.02
N SER A 55 8.43 23.27 -9.06
CA SER A 55 7.16 22.60 -9.35
C SER A 55 6.13 23.59 -9.89
N VAL A 56 5.39 23.13 -10.90
CA VAL A 56 4.26 23.86 -11.49
C VAL A 56 3.18 24.15 -10.43
N LEU A 57 3.04 23.31 -9.39
CA LEU A 57 2.09 23.57 -8.28
C LEU A 57 2.41 24.86 -7.50
N ASN A 58 3.70 25.22 -7.38
CA ASN A 58 4.11 26.41 -6.64
C ASN A 58 3.92 27.69 -7.46
N SER A 59 3.87 27.58 -8.79
CA SER A 59 3.62 28.70 -9.71
C SER A 59 2.17 28.77 -10.20
N LEU A 60 1.35 27.76 -9.89
CA LEU A 60 -0.06 27.71 -10.25
C LEU A 60 -0.85 28.78 -9.49
N PRO A 61 -1.55 29.70 -10.18
CA PRO A 61 -2.37 30.71 -9.53
C PRO A 61 -3.67 30.06 -9.02
N LEU A 62 -3.61 29.32 -7.91
CA LEU A 62 -4.76 28.62 -7.32
C LEU A 62 -5.93 29.57 -7.01
N ASN A 63 -5.64 30.84 -6.73
CA ASN A 63 -6.65 31.88 -6.49
C ASN A 63 -7.42 32.30 -7.77
N SER A 64 -6.94 31.91 -8.95
CA SER A 64 -7.62 32.13 -10.23
C SER A 64 -8.66 31.05 -10.53
N LEU A 65 -8.68 29.94 -9.79
CA LEU A 65 -9.63 28.86 -9.98
C LEU A 65 -10.99 29.24 -9.39
N SER A 66 -12.05 29.06 -10.16
CA SER A 66 -13.41 29.37 -9.73
C SER A 66 -14.00 28.20 -8.96
N ARG A 67 -14.36 28.42 -7.69
CA ARG A 67 -15.07 27.41 -6.88
C ARG A 67 -16.49 27.11 -7.38
N ASN A 68 -16.98 27.86 -8.36
CA ASN A 68 -18.28 27.66 -8.99
C ASN A 68 -18.17 26.94 -10.34
N ASN A 69 -16.96 26.63 -10.81
CA ASN A 69 -16.72 25.89 -12.03
C ASN A 69 -16.44 24.41 -11.70
N GLU A 70 -17.17 23.49 -12.33
CA GLU A 70 -17.07 22.05 -12.04
C GLU A 70 -15.69 21.45 -12.38
N VAL A 71 -15.05 21.94 -13.44
CA VAL A 71 -13.71 21.49 -13.85
C VAL A 71 -12.67 21.95 -12.85
N ASP A 72 -12.76 23.21 -12.41
CA ASP A 72 -11.87 23.76 -11.39
C ASP A 72 -12.07 23.04 -10.04
N LEU A 73 -13.30 22.69 -9.68
CA LEU A 73 -13.60 21.90 -8.49
C LEU A 73 -13.00 20.49 -8.56
N LEU A 74 -13.09 19.83 -9.71
CA LEU A 74 -12.46 18.53 -9.91
C LEU A 74 -10.95 18.63 -9.72
N PHE A 75 -10.31 19.61 -10.37
CA PHE A 75 -8.87 19.85 -10.23
C PHE A 75 -8.46 20.15 -8.79
N LEU A 76 -9.21 21.01 -8.07
CA LEU A 76 -8.97 21.29 -6.65
C LEU A 76 -9.12 20.03 -5.77
N SER A 77 -10.07 19.15 -6.10
CA SER A 77 -10.26 17.88 -5.38
C SER A 77 -9.09 16.92 -5.58
N GLU A 78 -8.54 16.84 -6.80
CA GLU A 78 -7.37 16.03 -7.10
C GLU A 78 -6.12 16.55 -6.38
N LEU A 79 -5.94 17.88 -6.34
CA LEU A 79 -4.88 18.51 -5.55
C LEU A 79 -5.02 18.22 -4.06
N GLN A 80 -6.25 18.22 -3.53
CA GLN A 80 -6.51 17.88 -2.13
C GLN A 80 -6.14 16.43 -1.82
N VAL A 81 -6.53 15.48 -2.69
CA VAL A 81 -6.17 14.07 -2.54
C VAL A 81 -4.65 13.88 -2.54
N LEU A 82 -3.93 14.57 -3.44
CA LEU A 82 -2.46 14.53 -3.47
C LEU A 82 -1.83 15.08 -2.19
N HIS A 83 -2.38 16.15 -1.64
CA HIS A 83 -1.93 16.71 -0.35
C HIS A 83 -2.16 15.73 0.82
N ASP A 84 -3.32 15.06 0.85
CA ASP A 84 -3.67 14.11 1.90
C ASP A 84 -2.80 12.85 1.85
N ILE A 85 -2.54 12.33 0.65
CA ILE A 85 -1.62 11.21 0.41
C ILE A 85 -0.20 11.58 0.83
N SER A 86 0.29 12.75 0.43
CA SER A 86 1.63 13.26 0.83
C SER A 86 1.74 13.36 2.36
N SER A 87 0.71 13.90 3.01
CA SER A 87 0.64 14.01 4.47
C SER A 87 0.62 12.63 5.15
N LEU A 88 -0.05 11.65 4.57
CA LEU A 88 -0.08 10.27 5.06
C LEU A 88 1.31 9.61 4.96
N VAL A 89 1.99 9.77 3.83
CA VAL A 89 3.37 9.27 3.64
C VAL A 89 4.32 9.91 4.65
N ASN A 90 4.24 11.23 4.87
CA ASN A 90 5.05 11.91 5.89
C ASN A 90 4.81 11.36 7.30
N ARG A 91 3.56 11.03 7.64
CA ARG A 91 3.26 10.40 8.93
C ARG A 91 3.88 9.02 9.02
N ALA A 92 3.74 8.19 7.98
CA ALA A 92 4.31 6.84 7.93
C ALA A 92 5.84 6.83 8.13
N GLU A 93 6.57 7.77 7.53
CA GLU A 93 8.02 7.94 7.77
C GLU A 93 8.33 8.25 9.25
N GLY A 94 7.46 9.01 9.93
CA GLY A 94 7.58 9.26 11.36
C GLY A 94 7.29 8.06 12.26
N TRP A 95 6.65 7.00 11.75
CA TRP A 95 6.44 5.74 12.48
C TRP A 95 7.65 4.80 12.35
N GLU A 96 8.26 4.71 11.16
CA GLU A 96 9.49 3.92 10.93
C GLU A 96 10.66 4.42 11.82
N GLY A 97 10.77 5.75 12.00
CA GLY A 97 11.75 6.34 12.92
C GLY A 97 11.51 6.10 14.42
N LYS A 98 10.34 5.57 14.81
CA LYS A 98 10.00 5.27 16.22
C LYS A 98 10.17 3.80 16.60
N GLU A 99 10.24 2.89 15.64
CA GLU A 99 10.52 1.47 15.91
C GLU A 99 11.97 1.24 16.35
N GLY A 100 12.90 2.13 15.98
CA GLY A 100 14.29 2.13 16.48
C GLY A 100 14.47 2.58 17.93
N ALA A 101 13.42 3.06 18.62
CA ALA A 101 13.49 3.55 19.99
C ALA A 101 13.13 2.49 21.05
N TRP A 102 12.72 1.28 20.63
CA TRP A 102 12.38 0.16 21.53
C TRP A 102 13.34 -1.03 21.42
N GLY A 103 14.53 -0.82 20.84
CA GLY A 103 15.60 -1.82 20.81
C GLY A 103 16.79 -1.39 21.66
N ASN A 104 16.80 -1.88 22.91
CA ASN A 104 17.90 -1.96 23.89
C ASN A 104 19.01 -0.89 23.88
#